data_AF-A0A673VJH4-F1
#
_entry.id   AF-A0A673VJH4-F1
#
_cell.length_a   1.000
_cell.length_b   1.000
_cell.length_c   1.000
_cell.angle_alpha   90.00
_cell.angle_beta   90.00
_cell.angle_gamma   90.00
#
_symmetry.space_group_name_H-M   'P 1'
#
loop_
_entity.id
_entity.type
_entity.pdbx_description
1 polymer ?
#
loop_
_entity_poly.entity_id
_entity_poly.type
_entity_poly.pdbx_seq_one_letter_code
_entity_poly.pdbx_strand_id
1 'polypeptide(L)'
;MDPTLRRTPGQPLPIPTAQPKKKRTSVVSFFSKVSWTLSVQRQEPLKNVFFILAERAQDPNAKKRHMAMRGLGVMASETPDKVKKYKKIVLDLLVHGLYDPVSAEVIHESVRTLTIILGKFQGKCLGSFFVDITLQTRTLLDDENDNLRYSAFVLFGQLADSVGRKWKTFFTSQVKQTQDSLLIHLQDRNPQVAKACKTTFRACSPYLKERKEYSFQSEEDQRNPKLFWQLSYCHPELLHFLYANKIL
;
A
#
# COMPACT_ATOMS: atom_id res chain seq x y z
N MET A 1 14.50 -80.23 36.87
CA MET A 1 13.06 -79.93 36.81
C MET A 1 12.91 -78.57 36.16
N ASP A 2 12.68 -78.55 34.85
CA ASP A 2 12.16 -77.41 34.08
C ASP A 2 10.73 -77.85 33.67
N PRO A 3 9.71 -76.97 33.78
CA PRO A 3 9.11 -76.54 32.51
C PRO A 3 8.50 -75.11 32.51
N THR A 4 8.89 -74.33 31.52
CA THR A 4 8.04 -73.82 30.42
C THR A 4 6.50 -73.73 30.59
N LEU A 5 6.00 -72.49 30.48
CA LEU A 5 5.00 -71.97 29.52
C LEU A 5 3.64 -72.69 29.32
N ARG A 6 2.52 -71.96 29.55
CA ARG A 6 1.31 -71.80 28.67
C ARG A 6 0.24 -70.92 29.35
N ARG A 7 -0.02 -69.69 28.85
CA ARG A 7 -1.02 -69.26 27.83
C ARG A 7 -2.47 -69.14 28.33
N THR A 8 -3.05 -67.93 28.24
CA THR A 8 -4.37 -67.61 27.61
C THR A 8 -4.62 -66.07 27.58
N PRO A 9 -5.58 -65.54 26.78
CA PRO A 9 -5.34 -64.42 25.87
C PRO A 9 -6.13 -63.14 26.24
N GLY A 10 -5.63 -62.00 25.79
CA GLY A 10 -6.40 -60.75 25.81
C GLY A 10 -5.57 -59.58 25.32
N GLN A 11 -5.65 -59.27 24.02
CA GLN A 11 -5.24 -57.97 23.49
C GLN A 11 -6.12 -56.87 24.11
N PRO A 12 -5.53 -55.72 24.46
CA PRO A 12 -6.19 -54.44 24.24
C PRO A 12 -5.58 -53.77 23.00
N LEU A 13 -6.48 -53.37 22.10
CA LEU A 13 -6.24 -52.60 20.88
C LEU A 13 -5.52 -51.25 21.16
N PRO A 14 -4.83 -50.70 20.14
CA PRO A 14 -4.00 -49.51 20.26
C PRO A 14 -4.83 -48.26 20.53
N ILE A 15 -4.35 -47.42 21.46
CA ILE A 15 -4.90 -46.10 21.78
C ILE A 15 -4.71 -45.17 20.56
N PRO A 16 -5.80 -44.62 19.98
CA PRO A 16 -5.71 -43.52 19.04
C PRO A 16 -6.28 -42.26 19.71
N THR A 17 -5.44 -41.40 20.25
CA THR A 17 -5.82 -40.02 20.54
C THR A 17 -4.99 -39.07 19.69
N ALA A 18 -5.45 -38.96 18.44
CA ALA A 18 -5.19 -37.80 17.62
C ALA A 18 -5.79 -36.55 18.29
N GLN A 19 -4.97 -35.55 18.61
CA GLN A 19 -5.37 -34.15 18.47
C GLN A 19 -4.16 -33.29 18.06
N PRO A 20 -4.34 -32.39 17.07
CA PRO A 20 -3.27 -31.70 16.39
C PRO A 20 -2.83 -30.43 17.12
N LYS A 21 -1.59 -30.02 16.84
CA LYS A 21 -1.01 -28.70 17.21
C LYS A 21 -2.04 -27.60 16.94
N LYS A 22 -2.64 -27.04 18.00
CA LYS A 22 -3.56 -25.91 17.90
C LYS A 22 -2.79 -24.71 17.33
N LYS A 23 -3.03 -24.46 16.04
CA LYS A 23 -2.73 -23.19 15.38
C LYS A 23 -3.29 -22.07 16.25
N ARG A 24 -2.40 -21.28 16.85
CA ARG A 24 -2.72 -20.05 17.58
C ARG A 24 -3.10 -18.98 16.55
N THR A 25 -4.18 -19.23 15.81
CA THR A 25 -4.67 -18.34 14.77
C THR A 25 -5.52 -17.27 15.44
N SER A 26 -4.93 -16.08 15.52
CA SER A 26 -5.62 -14.79 15.38
C SER A 26 -7.00 -14.64 16.03
N VAL A 27 -7.03 -14.70 17.36
CA VAL A 27 -8.17 -14.17 18.13
C VAL A 27 -8.22 -12.62 18.04
N VAL A 28 -7.11 -11.97 17.65
CA VAL A 28 -7.00 -10.50 17.55
C VAL A 28 -7.75 -9.92 16.34
N SER A 29 -7.89 -10.65 15.22
CA SER A 29 -8.60 -10.12 14.03
C SER A 29 -10.10 -10.05 14.24
N PHE A 30 -10.68 -10.99 15.01
CA PHE A 30 -12.09 -10.95 15.39
C PHE A 30 -12.40 -9.75 16.28
N PHE A 31 -11.56 -9.44 17.28
CA PHE A 31 -11.82 -8.30 18.15
C PHE A 31 -11.73 -6.95 17.44
N SER A 32 -10.92 -6.80 16.38
CA SER A 32 -10.90 -5.56 15.58
C SER A 32 -12.23 -5.30 14.86
N LYS A 33 -12.82 -6.36 14.30
CA LYS A 33 -14.06 -6.30 13.53
C LYS A 33 -15.27 -6.24 14.47
N VAL A 34 -15.24 -7.04 15.54
CA VAL A 34 -16.31 -7.14 16.54
C VAL A 34 -16.38 -5.90 17.42
N SER A 35 -15.25 -5.32 17.83
CA SER A 35 -15.23 -4.07 18.63
C SER A 35 -15.74 -2.88 17.81
N TRP A 36 -15.45 -2.83 16.51
CA TRP A 36 -15.97 -1.81 15.60
C TRP A 36 -17.47 -2.00 15.34
N THR A 37 -17.91 -3.22 15.04
CA THR A 37 -19.34 -3.51 14.91
C THR A 37 -20.08 -3.21 16.21
N LEU A 38 -19.47 -3.44 17.39
CA LEU A 38 -20.07 -3.08 18.68
C LEU A 38 -20.17 -1.56 18.88
N SER A 39 -19.14 -0.78 18.52
CA SER A 39 -19.19 0.68 18.66
C SER A 39 -20.17 1.33 17.67
N VAL A 40 -20.26 0.79 16.44
CA VAL A 40 -21.25 1.21 15.44
C VAL A 40 -22.66 0.79 15.85
N GLN A 41 -22.81 -0.38 16.47
CA GLN A 41 -24.09 -0.87 17.01
C GLN A 41 -24.52 -0.10 18.27
N ARG A 42 -23.58 0.51 19.01
CA ARG A 42 -23.85 1.36 20.19
C ARG A 42 -24.23 2.81 19.87
N GLN A 43 -24.41 3.19 18.61
CA GLN A 43 -24.70 4.58 18.20
C GLN A 43 -23.73 5.62 18.81
N GLU A 44 -22.47 5.25 19.04
CA GLU A 44 -21.45 6.25 19.40
C GLU A 44 -21.40 7.31 18.28
N PRO A 45 -21.53 8.61 18.59
CA PRO A 45 -21.38 9.65 17.61
C PRO A 45 -20.05 9.47 16.88
N LEU A 46 -20.06 9.46 15.54
CA LEU A 46 -18.84 9.26 14.74
C LEU A 46 -17.71 10.24 15.11
N LYS A 47 -18.07 11.43 15.59
CA LYS A 47 -17.13 12.41 16.14
C LYS A 47 -16.31 11.84 17.31
N ASN A 48 -16.92 11.08 18.21
CA ASN A 48 -16.25 10.43 19.34
C ASN A 48 -15.31 9.33 18.84
N VAL A 49 -15.74 8.57 17.84
CA VAL A 49 -14.89 7.56 17.20
C VAL A 49 -13.62 8.21 16.62
N PHE A 50 -13.75 9.30 15.86
CA PHE A 50 -12.58 9.98 15.30
C PHE A 50 -11.63 10.46 16.39
N PHE A 51 -12.16 10.96 17.51
CA PHE A 51 -11.35 11.38 18.65
C PHE A 51 -10.59 10.19 19.28
N ILE A 52 -11.27 9.06 19.52
CA ILE A 52 -10.64 7.85 20.06
C ILE A 52 -9.53 7.34 19.13
N LEU A 53 -9.76 7.36 17.81
CA LEU A 53 -8.75 6.94 16.83
C LEU A 53 -7.59 7.94 16.76
N ALA A 54 -7.85 9.24 16.87
CA ALA A 54 -6.82 10.27 16.89
C ALA A 54 -5.90 10.13 18.12
N GLU A 55 -6.49 9.90 19.30
CA GLU A 55 -5.73 9.63 20.52
C GLU A 55 -4.87 8.37 20.38
N ARG A 56 -5.46 7.26 19.89
CA ARG A 56 -4.73 6.00 19.68
C ARG A 56 -3.65 6.08 18.60
N ALA A 57 -3.80 6.96 17.63
CA ALA A 57 -2.79 7.19 16.59
C ALA A 57 -1.50 7.83 17.13
N GLN A 58 -1.56 8.46 18.32
CA GLN A 58 -0.41 9.06 18.99
C GLN A 58 0.09 8.23 20.19
N ASP A 59 -0.46 7.04 20.40
CA ASP A 59 -0.11 6.19 21.54
C ASP A 59 1.35 5.69 21.41
N PRO A 60 2.13 5.62 22.52
CA PRO A 60 3.47 5.04 22.50
C PRO A 60 3.54 3.62 21.93
N ASN A 61 2.45 2.84 22.05
CA ASN A 61 2.36 1.48 21.55
C ASN A 61 2.01 1.41 20.06
N ALA A 62 2.96 0.93 19.26
CA ALA A 62 2.81 0.77 17.80
C ALA A 62 1.57 -0.05 17.38
N LYS A 63 1.18 -1.08 18.16
CA LYS A 63 0.00 -1.88 17.86
C LYS A 63 -1.28 -1.05 17.98
N LYS A 64 -1.37 -0.14 18.96
CA LYS A 64 -2.53 0.74 19.09
C LYS A 64 -2.58 1.76 17.94
N ARG A 65 -1.44 2.30 17.53
CA ARG A 65 -1.33 3.18 16.35
C ARG A 65 -1.75 2.45 15.08
N HIS A 66 -1.24 1.25 14.85
CA HIS A 66 -1.62 0.41 13.70
C HIS A 66 -3.13 0.14 13.68
N MET A 67 -3.70 -0.22 14.83
CA MET A 67 -5.14 -0.43 14.98
C MET A 67 -5.94 0.85 14.73
N ALA A 68 -5.41 2.03 15.06
CA ALA A 68 -6.03 3.31 14.72
C ALA A 68 -6.08 3.52 13.20
N MET A 69 -4.95 3.32 12.50
CA MET A 69 -4.89 3.42 11.03
C MET A 69 -5.85 2.45 10.35
N ARG A 70 -5.88 1.19 10.81
CA ARG A 70 -6.82 0.19 10.34
C ARG A 70 -8.28 0.62 10.56
N GLY A 71 -8.59 1.20 11.72
CA GLY A 71 -9.93 1.74 12.03
C GLY A 71 -10.34 2.85 11.07
N LEU A 72 -9.42 3.76 10.74
CA LEU A 72 -9.64 4.79 9.72
C LEU A 72 -9.92 4.17 8.34
N GLY A 73 -9.19 3.12 7.94
CA GLY A 73 -9.40 2.40 6.69
C GLY A 73 -10.75 1.68 6.60
N VAL A 74 -11.19 1.07 7.70
CA VAL A 74 -12.54 0.46 7.79
C VAL A 74 -13.61 1.53 7.61
N MET A 75 -13.51 2.66 8.33
CA MET A 75 -14.45 3.77 8.17
C MET A 75 -14.47 4.35 6.75
N ALA A 76 -13.31 4.50 6.12
CA ALA A 76 -13.22 5.00 4.74
C ALA A 76 -13.89 4.04 3.74
N SER A 77 -13.85 2.74 4.04
CA SER A 77 -14.48 1.71 3.22
C SER A 77 -16.00 1.66 3.41
N GLU A 78 -16.46 1.66 4.67
CA GLU A 78 -17.87 1.45 5.04
C GLU A 78 -18.71 2.73 5.00
N THR A 79 -18.10 3.87 5.33
CA THR A 79 -18.80 5.16 5.49
C THR A 79 -18.05 6.34 4.83
N PRO A 80 -17.75 6.27 3.52
CA PRO A 80 -16.89 7.24 2.84
C PRO A 80 -17.41 8.69 2.94
N ASP A 81 -18.72 8.92 2.87
CA ASP A 81 -19.30 10.28 2.96
C ASP A 81 -19.05 10.94 4.32
N LYS A 82 -19.04 10.14 5.39
CA LYS A 82 -18.76 10.60 6.75
C LYS A 82 -17.28 10.92 6.90
N VAL A 83 -16.39 10.06 6.42
CA VAL A 83 -14.93 10.32 6.41
C VAL A 83 -14.60 11.57 5.61
N LYS A 84 -15.29 11.83 4.51
CA LYS A 84 -15.10 13.02 3.67
C LYS A 84 -15.37 14.32 4.43
N LYS A 85 -16.32 14.34 5.38
CA LYS A 85 -16.59 15.50 6.27
C LYS A 85 -15.40 15.80 7.18
N TYR A 86 -14.67 14.77 7.62
CA TYR A 86 -13.53 14.88 8.53
C TYR A 86 -12.17 14.71 7.81
N LYS A 87 -12.15 14.88 6.48
CA LYS A 87 -10.98 14.55 5.65
C LYS A 87 -9.66 15.15 6.14
N LYS A 88 -9.67 16.37 6.67
CA LYS A 88 -8.44 17.05 7.11
C LYS A 88 -7.82 16.32 8.31
N ILE A 89 -8.64 15.95 9.29
CA ILE A 89 -8.20 15.22 10.48
C ILE A 89 -7.71 13.82 10.09
N VAL A 90 -8.46 13.14 9.22
CA VAL A 90 -8.10 11.78 8.79
C VAL A 90 -6.78 11.78 8.01
N LEU A 91 -6.59 12.71 7.07
CA LEU A 91 -5.35 12.82 6.32
C LEU A 91 -4.17 13.19 7.21
N ASP A 92 -4.37 14.08 8.19
CA ASP A 92 -3.33 14.44 9.17
C ASP A 92 -2.85 13.22 9.97
N LEU A 93 -3.78 12.43 10.50
CA LEU A 93 -3.44 11.19 11.23
C LEU A 93 -2.71 10.17 10.34
N LEU A 94 -3.13 10.03 9.09
CA LEU A 94 -2.51 9.10 8.16
C LEU A 94 -1.13 9.55 7.73
N VAL A 95 -0.93 10.85 7.49
CA VAL A 95 0.40 11.41 7.22
C VAL A 95 1.31 11.18 8.43
N HIS A 96 0.83 11.43 9.64
CA HIS A 96 1.59 11.09 10.85
C HIS A 96 1.98 9.60 10.90
N GLY A 97 1.04 8.70 10.55
CA GLY A 97 1.30 7.26 10.46
C GLY A 97 2.24 6.84 9.32
N LEU A 98 2.37 7.63 8.24
CA LEU A 98 3.35 7.38 7.18
C LEU A 98 4.79 7.64 7.64
N TYR A 99 4.96 8.53 8.62
CA TYR A 99 6.24 8.89 9.23
C TYR A 99 6.44 8.19 10.59
N ASP A 100 5.78 7.05 10.83
CA ASP A 100 5.95 6.32 12.09
C ASP A 100 7.44 5.96 12.29
N PRO A 101 8.05 6.36 13.42
CA PRO A 101 9.50 6.24 13.58
C PRO A 101 9.98 4.81 13.82
N VAL A 102 9.09 3.87 14.15
CA VAL A 102 9.48 2.56 14.69
C VAL A 102 8.77 1.38 14.02
N SER A 103 7.56 1.56 13.47
CA SER A 103 6.73 0.44 13.00
C SER A 103 6.37 0.52 11.52
N ALA A 104 6.98 -0.40 10.75
CA ALA A 104 6.63 -0.66 9.36
C ALA A 104 5.15 -1.06 9.18
N GLU A 105 4.54 -1.71 10.18
CA GLU A 105 3.12 -2.08 10.15
C GLU A 105 2.20 -0.86 10.24
N VAL A 106 2.58 0.19 10.97
CA VAL A 106 1.83 1.45 11.01
C VAL A 106 1.96 2.17 9.67
N ILE A 107 3.17 2.23 9.10
CA ILE A 107 3.42 2.84 7.79
C ILE A 107 2.59 2.12 6.72
N HIS A 108 2.69 0.79 6.66
CA HIS A 108 1.98 -0.02 5.67
C HIS A 108 0.47 0.15 5.76
N GLU A 109 -0.11 0.13 6.97
CA GLU A 109 -1.55 0.32 7.15
C GLU A 109 -1.98 1.75 6.81
N SER A 110 -1.12 2.76 7.04
CA SER A 110 -1.34 4.15 6.62
C SER A 110 -1.40 4.28 5.09
N VAL A 111 -0.42 3.70 4.37
CA VAL A 111 -0.39 3.67 2.89
C VAL A 111 -1.63 2.97 2.34
N ARG A 112 -1.98 1.81 2.91
CA ARG A 112 -3.17 1.05 2.53
C ARG A 112 -4.45 1.87 2.74
N THR A 113 -4.56 2.55 3.87
CA THR A 113 -5.74 3.37 4.18
C THR A 113 -5.85 4.58 3.26
N LEU A 114 -4.74 5.22 2.92
CA LEU A 114 -4.71 6.29 1.92
C LEU A 114 -5.18 5.78 0.55
N THR A 115 -4.72 4.60 0.13
CA THR A 115 -5.16 3.96 -1.12
C THR A 115 -6.69 3.79 -1.20
N ILE A 116 -7.31 3.38 -0.07
CA ILE A 116 -8.77 3.27 0.05
C ILE A 116 -9.43 4.65 -0.09
N ILE A 117 -8.91 5.65 0.63
CA ILE A 117 -9.46 7.02 0.61
C ILE A 117 -9.39 7.62 -0.79
N LEU A 118 -8.24 7.53 -1.48
CA LEU A 118 -8.08 8.07 -2.82
C LEU A 118 -9.07 7.43 -3.81
N GLY A 119 -9.22 6.10 -3.73
CA GLY A 119 -10.17 5.36 -4.55
C GLY A 119 -11.63 5.75 -4.29
N LYS A 120 -12.01 5.97 -3.02
CA LYS A 120 -13.39 6.34 -2.65
C LYS A 120 -13.70 7.81 -2.91
N PHE A 121 -12.71 8.70 -2.80
CA PHE A 121 -12.92 10.15 -2.90
C PHE A 121 -12.84 10.65 -4.35
N GLN A 122 -12.65 9.77 -5.33
CA GLN A 122 -12.50 10.10 -6.76
C GLN A 122 -11.41 11.18 -6.97
N GLY A 123 -10.30 11.06 -6.26
CA GLY A 123 -9.18 12.02 -6.36
C GLY A 123 -9.49 13.44 -5.88
N LYS A 124 -10.60 13.68 -5.16
CA LYS A 124 -10.95 15.02 -4.66
C LYS A 124 -9.90 15.53 -3.67
N CYS A 125 -9.17 16.56 -4.13
CA CYS A 125 -8.03 17.26 -3.54
C CYS A 125 -7.64 16.87 -2.11
N LEU A 126 -6.54 16.12 -2.03
CA LEU A 126 -5.70 15.93 -0.83
C LEU A 126 -5.19 17.27 -0.26
N GLY A 127 -5.30 18.38 -0.99
CA GLY A 127 -4.89 19.70 -0.52
C GLY A 127 -3.37 19.77 -0.40
N SER A 128 -2.86 20.33 0.70
CA SER A 128 -1.43 20.39 1.01
C SER A 128 -0.84 19.02 1.34
N PHE A 129 -1.62 18.09 1.90
CA PHE A 129 -1.16 16.73 2.22
C PHE A 129 -0.67 15.96 1.01
N PHE A 130 -1.05 16.38 -0.22
CA PHE A 130 -0.55 15.79 -1.46
C PHE A 130 1.00 15.75 -1.49
N VAL A 131 1.66 16.79 -0.99
CA VAL A 131 3.12 16.88 -1.00
C VAL A 131 3.74 15.84 -0.09
N ASP A 132 3.34 15.81 1.19
CA ASP A 132 3.90 14.89 2.19
C ASP A 132 3.63 13.43 1.81
N ILE A 133 2.40 13.13 1.38
CA ILE A 133 2.02 11.79 0.93
C ILE A 133 2.87 11.38 -0.27
N THR A 134 3.09 12.26 -1.26
CA THR A 134 3.91 11.92 -2.43
C THR A 134 5.35 11.67 -2.06
N LEU A 135 5.96 12.56 -1.25
CA LEU A 135 7.36 12.45 -0.85
C LEU A 135 7.61 11.17 -0.07
N GLN A 136 6.71 10.83 0.87
CA GLN A 136 6.85 9.64 1.68
C GLN A 136 6.48 8.37 0.93
N THR A 137 5.52 8.41 0.00
CA THR A 137 5.23 7.24 -0.85
C THR A 137 6.43 6.90 -1.73
N ARG A 138 7.13 7.92 -2.24
CA ARG A 138 8.33 7.72 -3.06
C ARG A 138 9.44 6.97 -2.32
N THR A 139 9.72 7.30 -1.07
CA THR A 139 10.78 6.63 -0.30
C THR A 139 10.46 5.16 -0.05
N LEU A 140 9.19 4.77 -0.09
CA LEU A 140 8.71 3.41 0.11
C LEU A 140 8.70 2.56 -1.19
N LEU A 141 8.98 3.16 -2.36
CA LEU A 141 8.98 2.41 -3.63
C LEU A 141 10.11 1.37 -3.70
N ASP A 142 11.23 1.64 -3.04
CA ASP A 142 12.43 0.79 -3.03
C ASP A 142 12.62 0.06 -1.67
N ASP A 143 11.55 -0.06 -0.86
CA ASP A 143 11.60 -0.72 0.45
C ASP A 143 11.91 -2.23 0.34
N GLU A 144 12.64 -2.81 1.28
CA GLU A 144 12.93 -4.25 1.27
C GLU A 144 11.66 -5.10 1.46
N ASN A 145 10.63 -4.57 2.12
CA ASN A 145 9.37 -5.26 2.35
C ASN A 145 8.45 -5.16 1.12
N ASP A 146 8.24 -6.30 0.46
CA ASP A 146 7.38 -6.43 -0.71
C ASP A 146 5.98 -5.83 -0.52
N ASN A 147 5.37 -5.95 0.67
CA ASN A 147 4.03 -5.40 0.93
C ASN A 147 4.04 -3.87 0.97
N LEU A 148 5.12 -3.28 1.50
CA LEU A 148 5.30 -1.83 1.51
C LEU A 148 5.54 -1.33 0.09
N ARG A 149 6.48 -1.92 -0.67
CA ARG A 149 6.69 -1.55 -2.08
C ARG A 149 5.41 -1.68 -2.89
N TYR A 150 4.72 -2.82 -2.79
CA TYR A 150 3.45 -3.05 -3.48
C TYR A 150 2.45 -1.93 -3.19
N SER A 151 2.21 -1.63 -1.91
CA SER A 151 1.25 -0.62 -1.50
C SER A 151 1.69 0.79 -1.92
N ALA A 152 2.99 1.07 -1.88
CA ALA A 152 3.57 2.34 -2.31
C ALA A 152 3.39 2.55 -3.82
N PHE A 153 3.66 1.54 -4.66
CA PHE A 153 3.40 1.65 -6.10
C PHE A 153 1.92 1.92 -6.38
N VAL A 154 1.01 1.18 -5.74
CA VAL A 154 -0.43 1.38 -5.91
C VAL A 154 -0.82 2.81 -5.53
N LEU A 155 -0.37 3.31 -4.37
CA LEU A 155 -0.67 4.66 -3.92
C LEU A 155 -0.07 5.72 -4.86
N PHE A 156 1.18 5.55 -5.31
CA PHE A 156 1.85 6.49 -6.21
C PHE A 156 1.13 6.59 -7.57
N GLY A 157 0.62 5.46 -8.08
CA GLY A 157 -0.20 5.44 -9.29
C GLY A 157 -1.50 6.21 -9.12
N GLN A 158 -2.20 6.02 -8.00
CA GLN A 158 -3.42 6.78 -7.69
C GLN A 158 -3.14 8.28 -7.47
N LEU A 159 -1.99 8.64 -6.93
CA LEU A 159 -1.55 10.03 -6.85
C LEU A 159 -1.40 10.62 -8.24
N ALA A 160 -0.81 9.88 -9.19
CA ALA A 160 -0.65 10.31 -10.58
C ALA A 160 -1.99 10.57 -11.29
N ASP A 161 -3.03 9.79 -10.98
CA ASP A 161 -4.37 9.98 -11.51
C ASP A 161 -5.15 11.14 -10.85
N SER A 162 -4.75 11.53 -9.63
CA SER A 162 -5.46 12.53 -8.82
C SER A 162 -4.75 13.90 -8.73
N VAL A 163 -3.70 14.11 -9.51
CA VAL A 163 -2.92 15.37 -9.49
C VAL A 163 -3.79 16.54 -9.97
N GLY A 164 -4.05 17.49 -9.07
CA GLY A 164 -4.66 18.76 -9.42
C GLY A 164 -3.67 19.71 -10.11
N ARG A 165 -4.18 20.69 -10.89
CA ARG A 165 -3.36 21.70 -11.60
C ARG A 165 -2.26 22.33 -10.73
N LYS A 166 -2.57 22.65 -9.47
CA LYS A 166 -1.64 23.25 -8.50
C LYS A 166 -0.36 22.42 -8.30
N TRP A 167 -0.48 21.10 -8.25
CA TRP A 167 0.62 20.20 -7.89
C TRP A 167 1.27 19.53 -9.10
N LYS A 168 0.83 19.84 -10.33
CA LYS A 168 1.32 19.19 -11.54
C LYS A 168 2.83 19.31 -11.72
N THR A 169 3.40 20.51 -11.57
CA THR A 169 4.84 20.72 -11.71
C THR A 169 5.64 19.98 -10.63
N PHE A 170 5.17 20.06 -9.39
CA PHE A 170 5.76 19.33 -8.27
C PHE A 170 5.77 17.82 -8.54
N PHE A 171 4.61 17.24 -8.86
CA PHE A 171 4.48 15.81 -9.11
C PHE A 171 5.29 15.35 -10.33
N THR A 172 5.37 16.18 -11.37
CA THR A 172 6.23 15.91 -12.54
C THR A 172 7.69 15.75 -12.13
N SER A 173 8.20 16.64 -11.26
CA SER A 173 9.55 16.52 -10.71
C SER A 173 9.72 15.25 -9.86
N GLN A 174 8.69 14.88 -9.08
CA GLN A 174 8.73 13.64 -8.29
C GLN A 174 8.80 12.41 -9.20
N VAL A 175 7.97 12.33 -10.24
CA VAL A 175 7.97 11.20 -11.20
C VAL A 175 9.32 11.02 -11.88
N LYS A 176 9.97 12.12 -12.29
CA LYS A 176 11.31 12.10 -12.88
C LYS A 176 12.35 11.55 -11.88
N GLN A 177 12.26 11.95 -10.61
CA GLN A 177 13.15 11.44 -9.56
C GLN A 177 12.90 9.96 -9.22
N THR A 178 11.71 9.42 -9.48
CA THR A 178 11.37 8.00 -9.26
C THR A 178 11.58 7.11 -10.48
N GLN A 179 12.13 7.66 -11.57
CA GLN A 179 12.21 6.95 -12.83
C GLN A 179 13.04 5.66 -12.73
N ASP A 180 14.18 5.70 -12.03
CA ASP A 180 15.03 4.53 -11.84
C ASP A 180 14.32 3.44 -11.03
N SER A 181 13.69 3.80 -9.92
CA SER A 181 12.87 2.89 -9.09
C SER A 181 11.77 2.23 -9.93
N LEU A 182 11.05 3.01 -10.75
CA LEU A 182 10.04 2.46 -11.65
C LEU A 182 10.63 1.43 -12.61
N LEU A 183 11.79 1.69 -13.21
CA LEU A 183 12.39 0.78 -14.19
C LEU A 183 12.94 -0.50 -13.57
N ILE A 184 13.60 -0.39 -12.42
CA ILE A 184 14.13 -1.54 -11.68
C ILE A 184 12.97 -2.46 -11.27
N HIS A 185 11.91 -1.89 -10.69
CA HIS A 185 10.78 -2.65 -10.15
C HIS A 185 9.78 -3.13 -11.20
N LEU A 186 9.95 -2.81 -12.49
CA LEU A 186 9.22 -3.51 -13.56
C LEU A 186 9.53 -5.02 -13.58
N GLN A 187 10.75 -5.39 -13.18
CA GLN A 187 11.23 -6.77 -13.07
C GLN A 187 11.37 -7.21 -11.61
N ASP A 188 10.53 -6.66 -10.73
CA ASP A 188 10.57 -7.01 -9.32
C ASP A 188 10.46 -8.52 -9.11
N ARG A 189 11.23 -9.05 -8.14
CA ARG A 189 11.22 -10.48 -7.77
C ARG A 189 9.83 -10.94 -7.34
N ASN A 190 9.06 -10.05 -6.74
CA ASN A 190 7.67 -10.28 -6.40
C ASN A 190 6.76 -9.89 -7.58
N PRO A 191 6.02 -10.86 -8.15
CA PRO A 191 5.18 -10.60 -9.33
C PRO A 191 4.03 -9.62 -9.07
N GLN A 192 3.56 -9.50 -7.82
CA GLN A 192 2.53 -8.52 -7.46
C GLN A 192 3.09 -7.10 -7.49
N VAL A 193 4.33 -6.91 -7.02
CA VAL A 193 5.02 -5.62 -7.06
C VAL A 193 5.31 -5.23 -8.51
N ALA A 194 5.83 -6.16 -9.33
CA ALA A 194 6.07 -5.91 -10.75
C ALA A 194 4.80 -5.46 -11.49
N LYS A 195 3.66 -6.12 -11.21
CA LYS A 195 2.36 -5.74 -11.79
C LYS A 195 1.88 -4.36 -11.31
N ALA A 196 2.05 -4.06 -10.02
CA ALA A 196 1.72 -2.75 -9.47
C ALA A 196 2.58 -1.66 -10.12
N CYS A 197 3.90 -1.85 -10.16
CA CYS A 197 4.85 -0.94 -10.81
C CYS A 197 4.49 -0.68 -12.27
N LYS A 198 4.19 -1.72 -13.07
CA LYS A 198 3.74 -1.56 -14.46
C LYS A 198 2.48 -0.72 -14.61
N THR A 199 1.55 -0.83 -13.66
CA THR A 199 0.32 -0.02 -13.64
C THR A 199 0.65 1.43 -13.29
N THR A 200 1.48 1.64 -12.26
CA THR A 200 1.96 2.95 -11.83
C THR A 200 2.74 3.67 -12.93
N PHE A 201 3.61 2.96 -13.65
CA PHE A 201 4.38 3.50 -14.78
C PHE A 201 3.46 4.08 -15.86
N ARG A 202 2.35 3.40 -16.18
CA ARG A 202 1.34 3.89 -17.13
C ARG A 202 0.65 5.15 -16.63
N ALA A 203 0.26 5.18 -15.35
CA ALA A 203 -0.34 6.37 -14.74
C ALA A 203 0.64 7.56 -14.70
N CYS A 204 1.93 7.29 -14.51
CA CYS A 204 2.99 8.30 -14.49
C CYS A 204 3.41 8.80 -15.88
N SER A 205 3.04 8.08 -16.94
CA SER A 205 3.46 8.38 -18.32
C SER A 205 3.21 9.81 -18.82
N PRO A 206 2.12 10.52 -18.44
CA PRO A 206 1.91 11.90 -18.87
C PRO A 206 2.92 12.89 -18.27
N TYR A 207 3.59 12.51 -17.19
CA TYR A 207 4.57 13.31 -16.46
C TYR A 207 6.02 13.01 -16.90
N LEU A 208 6.23 11.91 -17.63
CA LEU A 208 7.53 11.55 -18.21
C LEU A 208 7.78 12.21 -19.57
N LYS A 209 6.74 12.78 -20.21
CA LYS A 209 6.90 13.50 -21.48
C LYS A 209 7.86 14.67 -21.31
N GLU A 210 8.91 14.70 -22.12
CA GLU A 210 9.69 15.91 -22.32
C GLU A 210 8.79 16.97 -22.93
N ARG A 211 8.65 18.09 -22.23
CA ARG A 211 8.09 19.28 -22.85
C ARG A 211 9.15 19.69 -23.87
N LYS A 212 8.85 19.59 -25.17
CA LYS A 212 9.61 20.32 -26.19
C LYS A 212 9.50 21.81 -25.83
N GLU A 213 10.44 22.30 -25.04
CA GLU A 213 10.75 23.72 -25.08
C GLU A 213 11.21 23.99 -26.52
N TYR A 214 10.64 25.03 -27.12
CA TYR A 214 11.02 25.48 -28.44
C TYR A 214 12.45 26.05 -28.39
N SER A 215 13.45 25.22 -28.15
CA SER A 215 14.84 25.50 -28.45
C SER A 215 15.14 24.81 -29.77
N PHE A 216 15.14 25.59 -30.85
CA PHE A 216 15.81 25.18 -32.07
C PHE A 216 17.27 24.87 -31.72
N GLN A 217 17.63 23.58 -31.67
CA GLN A 217 18.98 23.11 -31.96
C GLN A 217 18.98 21.58 -32.15
N SER A 218 19.35 21.22 -33.39
CA SER A 218 19.77 19.94 -33.97
C SER A 218 19.08 18.63 -33.58
N GLU A 219 18.56 18.00 -34.63
CA GLU A 219 18.19 16.59 -34.76
C GLU A 219 19.35 15.66 -34.36
N GLU A 220 19.33 15.19 -33.11
CA GLU A 220 19.73 13.85 -32.70
C GLU A 220 19.20 13.64 -31.27
N ASP A 221 17.97 13.14 -31.22
CA ASP A 221 17.11 12.95 -30.05
C ASP A 221 17.87 12.55 -28.78
N GLN A 222 17.52 13.21 -27.68
CA GLN A 222 17.73 12.74 -26.30
C GLN A 222 16.96 11.43 -26.04
N ARG A 223 17.27 10.37 -26.79
CA ARG A 223 16.80 9.02 -26.47
C ARG A 223 17.46 8.64 -25.17
N ASN A 224 16.69 8.37 -24.13
CA ASN A 224 17.22 7.72 -22.94
C ASN A 224 17.55 6.26 -23.32
N PRO A 225 18.82 5.92 -23.63
CA PRO A 225 19.14 4.65 -24.27
C PRO A 225 18.90 3.51 -23.28
N LYS A 226 19.15 3.75 -21.99
CA LYS A 226 18.90 2.79 -20.91
C LYS A 226 17.43 2.38 -20.84
N LEU A 227 16.52 3.35 -20.91
CA LEU A 227 15.07 3.14 -20.95
C LEU A 227 14.66 2.26 -22.14
N PHE A 228 15.12 2.60 -23.34
CA PHE A 228 14.83 1.86 -24.55
C PHE A 228 15.31 0.40 -24.45
N TRP A 229 16.57 0.19 -24.06
CA TRP A 229 17.15 -1.15 -23.93
C TRP A 229 16.43 -2.02 -22.89
N GLN A 230 16.14 -1.48 -21.70
CA GLN A 230 15.44 -2.23 -20.65
C GLN A 230 14.02 -2.63 -21.07
N LEU A 231 13.28 -1.72 -21.72
CA LEU A 231 11.91 -1.99 -22.12
C LEU A 231 11.82 -2.86 -23.37
N SER A 232 12.74 -2.73 -24.32
CA SER A 232 12.78 -3.59 -25.52
C SER A 232 12.96 -5.06 -25.16
N TYR A 233 13.75 -5.36 -24.12
CA TYR A 233 14.02 -6.73 -23.72
C TYR A 233 12.94 -7.30 -22.78
N CYS A 234 12.45 -6.50 -21.83
CA CYS A 234 11.60 -7.03 -20.74
C CYS A 234 10.12 -6.68 -20.84
N HIS A 235 9.77 -5.55 -21.46
CA HIS A 235 8.39 -5.05 -21.54
C HIS A 235 8.09 -4.39 -22.90
N PRO A 236 8.10 -5.15 -24.01
CA PRO A 236 7.85 -4.61 -25.35
C PRO A 236 6.49 -3.90 -25.46
N GLU A 237 5.50 -4.33 -24.67
CA GLU A 237 4.20 -3.67 -24.57
C GLU A 237 4.26 -2.28 -23.92
N LEU A 238 5.19 -2.05 -22.99
CA LEU A 238 5.42 -0.72 -22.42
C LEU A 238 6.22 0.15 -23.39
N LEU A 239 7.18 -0.42 -24.11
CA LEU A 239 7.91 0.30 -25.15
C LEU A 239 6.96 0.81 -26.24
N HIS A 240 6.07 -0.05 -26.73
CA HIS A 240 5.03 0.34 -27.69
C HIS A 240 4.14 1.44 -27.11
N PHE A 241 3.72 1.30 -25.85
CA PHE A 241 2.93 2.32 -25.17
C PHE A 241 3.66 3.67 -25.08
N LEU A 242 4.96 3.69 -24.77
CA LEU A 242 5.75 4.92 -24.70
C LEU A 242 5.88 5.59 -26.07
N TYR A 243 6.17 4.82 -27.13
CA TYR A 243 6.21 5.32 -28.50
C TYR A 243 4.87 5.88 -28.97
N ALA A 244 3.77 5.14 -28.73
CA ALA A 244 2.42 5.59 -29.06
C ALA A 244 2.06 6.91 -28.37
N ASN A 245 2.65 7.18 -27.19
CA ASN A 245 2.42 8.39 -26.41
C ASN A 245 3.47 9.49 -26.63
N LYS A 246 4.46 9.29 -27.51
CA LYS A 246 5.58 10.22 -27.78
C LYS A 246 6.34 10.60 -26.49
N ILE A 247 6.61 9.61 -25.64
CA ILE A 247 7.41 9.77 -24.42
C ILE A 247 8.88 9.43 -24.69
N LEU A 248 9.11 8.46 -25.59
CA LEU A 248 10.39 8.14 -26.24
C LEU A 248 10.26 8.51 -27.72
#